data_AF-A0AA88AL07-F1
#
_entry.id   AF-A0AA88AL07-F1
#
_cell.length_a   1.000
_cell.length_b   1.000
_cell.length_c   1.000
_cell.angle_alpha   90.00
_cell.angle_beta   90.00
_cell.angle_gamma   90.00
#
_symmetry.space_group_name_H-M   'P 1'
#
loop_
_entity.id
_entity.type
_entity.pdbx_description
1 polymer ?
#
loop_
_entity_poly.entity_id
_entity_poly.type
_entity_poly.pdbx_seq_one_letter_code
_entity_poly.pdbx_strand_id
1 'polypeptide(L)'
;MDENKFIEEMCMRTPNHDLCTSILRLDPRSKDADGLGLTRIVVGVVEAKAEETLNHINDLIKGSEEQKQALTSCADYYNKIIYNDVPKAIQGLNTVAYWLTGGNLLEYSSTNDELLGKRKHSVK
;
A
#
# COMPACT_ATOMS: atom_id res chain seq x y z
N MET A 1 3.90 13.35 22.73
CA MET A 1 3.43 11.96 22.77
C MET A 1 4.65 11.09 22.52
N ASP A 2 4.86 10.02 23.28
CA ASP A 2 6.00 9.13 23.08
C ASP A 2 5.77 8.29 21.81
N GLU A 3 6.55 8.55 20.76
CA GLU A 3 6.50 7.86 19.46
C GLU A 3 6.53 6.33 19.64
N ASN A 4 7.40 5.85 20.53
CA ASN A 4 7.55 4.43 20.79
C ASN A 4 6.27 3.82 21.33
N LYS A 5 5.51 4.59 22.11
CA LYS A 5 4.23 4.14 22.68
C LYS A 5 3.14 4.05 21.61
N PHE A 6 3.07 5.01 20.68
CA PHE A 6 2.06 5.00 19.63
C PHE A 6 2.27 3.86 18.62
N ILE A 7 3.53 3.63 18.21
CA ILE A 7 3.90 2.47 17.37
C ILE A 7 3.54 1.16 18.07
N GLU A 8 3.87 1.03 19.36
CA GLU A 8 3.56 -0.17 20.14
C GLU A 8 2.05 -0.44 20.21
N GLU A 9 1.25 0.57 20.53
CA GLU A 9 -0.21 0.47 20.61
C GLU A 9 -0.85 0.04 19.29
N MET A 10 -0.33 0.53 18.16
CA MET A 10 -0.80 0.13 16.84
C MET A 10 -0.38 -1.30 16.50
N CYS A 11 0.89 -1.65 16.74
CA CYS A 11 1.44 -2.94 16.40
C CYS A 11 0.89 -4.10 17.24
N MET A 12 0.47 -3.85 18.48
CA MET A 12 -0.21 -4.85 19.32
C MET A 12 -1.52 -5.37 18.71
N ARG A 13 -2.13 -4.62 17.78
CA ARG A 13 -3.36 -5.03 17.08
C ARG A 13 -3.08 -5.83 15.80
N THR A 14 -1.82 -6.07 15.48
CA THR A 14 -1.43 -6.83 14.29
C THR A 14 -1.12 -8.29 14.64
N PRO A 15 -1.30 -9.23 13.70
CA PRO A 15 -0.94 -10.63 13.93
C PRO A 15 0.56 -10.86 14.17
N ASN A 16 1.42 -9.94 13.74
CA ASN A 16 2.87 -10.02 13.91
C ASN A 16 3.42 -8.70 14.45
N HIS A 17 3.38 -8.60 15.77
CA HIS A 17 3.84 -7.44 16.54
C HIS A 17 5.29 -7.05 16.23
N ASP A 18 6.19 -8.01 16.26
CA ASP A 18 7.64 -7.76 16.13
C ASP A 18 7.99 -7.30 14.72
N LEU A 19 7.36 -7.88 13.71
CA LEU A 19 7.51 -7.42 12.33
C LEU A 19 6.98 -5.99 12.17
N CYS A 20 5.81 -5.67 12.72
CA CYS A 20 5.23 -4.34 12.66
C CYS A 20 6.13 -3.29 13.31
N THR A 21 6.60 -3.55 14.53
CA THR A 21 7.45 -2.61 15.26
C THR A 21 8.79 -2.43 14.56
N SER A 22 9.38 -3.50 14.02
CA SER A 22 10.62 -3.43 13.25
C SER A 22 10.46 -2.59 11.98
N ILE A 23 9.38 -2.78 11.22
CA ILE A 23 9.11 -2.03 10.00
C ILE A 23 9.05 -0.53 10.32
N LEU A 24 8.29 -0.15 11.34
CA LEU A 24 8.04 1.26 11.63
C LEU A 24 9.23 1.95 12.29
N ARG A 25 9.91 1.30 13.25
CA ARG A 25 11.06 1.90 13.95
C ARG A 25 12.28 2.10 13.05
N LEU A 26 12.41 1.33 11.96
CA LEU A 26 13.49 1.49 10.99
C LEU A 26 13.23 2.63 10.00
N ASP A 27 11.98 3.09 9.85
CA ASP A 27 11.65 4.18 8.94
C ASP A 27 11.70 5.52 9.67
N PRO A 28 12.62 6.44 9.31
CA PRO A 28 12.75 7.73 9.98
C PRO A 28 11.49 8.61 9.83
N ARG A 29 10.62 8.32 8.85
CA ARG A 29 9.35 9.04 8.67
C ARG A 29 8.33 8.69 9.77
N SER A 30 8.53 7.60 10.51
CA SER A 30 7.64 7.21 11.60
C SER A 30 7.68 8.18 12.78
N LYS A 31 8.76 8.96 12.92
CA LYS A 31 9.02 9.83 14.06
C LYS A 31 7.88 10.76 14.43
N ASP A 32 7.35 11.43 13.41
CA ASP A 32 6.33 12.45 13.56
C ASP A 32 5.02 12.04 12.86
N ALA A 33 4.91 10.76 12.48
CA ALA A 33 3.75 10.25 11.74
C ALA A 33 2.55 10.00 12.67
N ASP A 34 1.38 10.43 12.21
CA ASP A 34 0.10 9.99 12.78
C ASP A 34 -0.25 8.56 12.31
N GLY A 35 -1.41 8.05 12.71
CA GLY A 35 -1.82 6.70 12.33
C GLY A 35 -1.95 6.50 10.81
N LEU A 36 -2.34 7.53 10.06
CA LEU A 36 -2.42 7.45 8.60
C LEU A 36 -1.02 7.47 7.97
N GLY A 37 -0.10 8.28 8.52
CA GLY A 37 1.31 8.30 8.15
C GLY A 37 1.98 6.95 8.36
N LEU A 38 1.82 6.34 9.54
CA LEU A 38 2.37 5.01 9.84
C LEU A 38 1.75 3.93 8.93
N THR A 39 0.45 3.99 8.69
CA THR A 39 -0.21 3.04 7.76
C THR A 39 0.34 3.19 6.35
N ARG A 40 0.59 4.42 5.88
CA ARG A 40 1.20 4.68 4.58
C ARG A 40 2.63 4.15 4.47
N ILE A 41 3.41 4.21 5.55
CA ILE A 41 4.75 3.59 5.62
C ILE A 41 4.63 2.07 5.42
N VAL A 42 3.73 1.41 6.14
CA VAL A 42 3.52 -0.05 5.99
C VAL A 42 3.10 -0.41 4.57
N VAL A 43 2.19 0.34 3.95
CA VAL A 43 1.77 0.12 2.55
C VAL A 43 2.96 0.26 1.59
N GLY A 44 3.83 1.26 1.80
CA GLY A 44 5.05 1.41 0.99
C GLY A 44 6.04 0.25 1.17
N VAL A 45 6.13 -0.34 2.37
CA VAL A 45 6.94 -1.55 2.61
C VAL A 45 6.34 -2.76 1.91
N VAL A 46 5.00 -2.90 1.89
CA VAL A 46 4.31 -3.96 1.14
C VAL A 46 4.58 -3.82 -0.36
N GLU A 47 4.52 -2.60 -0.91
CA GLU A 47 4.84 -2.32 -2.31
C GLU A 47 6.27 -2.75 -2.65
N ALA A 48 7.26 -2.27 -1.90
CA ALA A 48 8.67 -2.60 -2.13
C ALA A 48 8.93 -4.12 -2.04
N LYS A 49 8.33 -4.81 -1.05
CA LYS A 49 8.48 -6.26 -0.91
C LYS A 49 7.75 -7.05 -1.99
N ALA A 50 6.61 -6.55 -2.48
CA ALA A 50 5.91 -7.15 -3.60
C ALA A 50 6.73 -7.05 -4.90
N GLU A 51 7.35 -5.90 -5.16
CA GLU A 51 8.25 -5.70 -6.31
C GLU A 51 9.50 -6.59 -6.23
N GLU A 52 10.17 -6.64 -5.07
CA GLU A 52 11.32 -7.52 -4.83
C GLU A 52 10.96 -8.99 -5.07
N THR A 53 9.80 -9.42 -4.55
CA THR A 53 9.32 -10.79 -4.71
C THR A 53 8.96 -11.10 -6.16
N LEU A 54 8.30 -10.18 -6.88
CA LEU A 54 7.99 -10.33 -8.29
C LEU A 54 9.27 -10.49 -9.13
N ASN A 55 10.30 -9.68 -8.86
CA ASN A 55 11.59 -9.79 -9.53
C ASN A 55 12.23 -11.16 -9.28
N HIS A 56 12.20 -11.64 -8.03
CA HIS A 56 12.71 -12.96 -7.70
C HIS A 56 11.94 -14.10 -8.41
N ILE A 57 10.60 -14.02 -8.45
CA ILE A 57 9.77 -14.98 -9.18
C ILE A 57 10.13 -15.00 -10.68
N ASN A 58 10.31 -13.82 -11.28
CA ASN A 58 10.69 -13.71 -12.70
C ASN A 58 12.06 -14.34 -12.99
N ASP A 59 13.01 -14.29 -12.05
CA ASP A 59 14.29 -14.96 -12.18
C ASP A 59 14.15 -16.49 -12.04
N LEU A 60 13.30 -16.97 -11.12
CA LEU A 60 13.01 -18.39 -10.98
C LEU A 60 12.35 -18.99 -12.23
N ILE A 61 11.45 -18.23 -12.88
CA ILE A 61 10.78 -18.64 -14.13
C ILE A 61 11.80 -18.93 -15.23
N LYS A 62 12.89 -18.14 -15.32
CA LYS A 62 13.93 -18.34 -16.33
C LYS A 62 14.71 -19.65 -16.14
N GLY A 63 14.78 -20.14 -14.90
CA GLY A 63 15.59 -21.32 -14.53
C GLY A 63 14.81 -22.62 -14.35
N SER A 64 13.48 -22.61 -14.39
CA SER A 64 12.66 -23.78 -14.05
C SER A 64 11.48 -23.97 -15.01
N GLU A 65 11.58 -24.96 -15.91
CA GLU A 65 10.48 -25.29 -16.83
C GLU A 65 9.36 -26.08 -16.12
N GLU A 66 9.71 -26.90 -15.13
CA GLU A 66 8.74 -27.73 -14.38
C GLU A 66 7.78 -26.91 -13.52
N GLN A 67 8.27 -25.83 -12.90
CA GLN A 67 7.47 -24.98 -11.99
C GLN A 67 6.91 -23.73 -12.67
N LYS A 68 7.20 -23.56 -13.97
CA LYS A 68 6.91 -22.34 -14.72
C LYS A 68 5.46 -21.88 -14.61
N GLN A 69 4.51 -22.80 -14.70
CA GLN A 69 3.08 -22.48 -14.60
C GLN A 69 2.70 -21.93 -13.21
N ALA A 70 3.18 -22.58 -12.15
CA ALA A 70 2.92 -22.15 -10.78
C ALA A 70 3.59 -20.79 -10.51
N LEU A 71 4.84 -20.63 -10.92
CA LEU A 71 5.59 -19.37 -10.77
C LEU A 71 4.95 -18.22 -11.57
N THR A 72 4.44 -18.48 -12.78
CA THR A 72 3.70 -17.49 -13.56
C THR A 72 2.43 -17.06 -12.84
N SER A 73 1.69 -18.00 -12.24
CA SER A 73 0.51 -17.68 -11.44
C SER A 73 0.85 -16.82 -10.21
N CYS A 74 2.00 -17.08 -9.57
CA CYS A 74 2.51 -16.21 -8.50
C CYS A 74 2.87 -14.82 -9.03
N ALA A 75 3.54 -14.71 -10.17
CA ALA A 75 3.89 -13.43 -10.78
C ALA A 75 2.63 -12.59 -11.07
N ASP A 76 1.58 -13.20 -11.61
CA ASP A 76 0.30 -12.54 -11.87
C ASP A 76 -0.35 -12.02 -10.58
N TYR A 77 -0.27 -12.80 -9.49
CA TYR A 77 -0.76 -12.38 -8.18
C TYR A 77 -0.01 -11.17 -7.63
N TYR A 78 1.33 -11.17 -7.71
CA TYR A 78 2.14 -10.04 -7.26
C TYR A 78 1.96 -8.80 -8.14
N ASN A 79 1.79 -8.96 -9.46
CA ASN A 79 1.39 -7.87 -10.35
C ASN A 79 0.06 -7.25 -9.90
N LYS A 80 -0.92 -8.07 -9.48
CA LYS A 80 -2.19 -7.56 -8.97
C LYS A 80 -2.01 -6.76 -7.67
N ILE A 81 -1.13 -7.21 -6.76
CA ILE A 81 -0.83 -6.47 -5.54
C ILE A 81 -0.25 -5.08 -5.89
N ILE A 82 0.77 -5.04 -6.74
CA ILE A 82 1.49 -3.81 -7.10
C ILE A 82 0.58 -2.84 -7.86
N TYR A 83 -0.14 -3.32 -8.88
CA TYR A 83 -0.87 -2.43 -9.79
C TYR A 83 -2.34 -2.21 -9.41
N ASN A 84 -2.90 -2.99 -8.47
CA ASN A 84 -4.29 -2.81 -8.05
C ASN A 84 -4.42 -2.59 -6.54
N ASP A 85 -3.92 -3.51 -5.72
CA ASP A 85 -4.27 -3.51 -4.29
C ASP A 85 -3.53 -2.41 -3.51
N VAL A 86 -2.24 -2.20 -3.78
CA VAL A 86 -1.47 -1.07 -3.23
C VAL A 86 -2.06 0.28 -3.64
N PRO A 87 -2.32 0.57 -4.93
CA PRO A 87 -2.96 1.83 -5.34
C PRO A 87 -4.33 2.06 -4.68
N LYS A 88 -5.15 1.01 -4.55
CA LYS A 88 -6.44 1.09 -3.84
C LYS A 88 -6.25 1.40 -2.36
N ALA A 89 -5.27 0.79 -1.70
CA ALA A 89 -4.96 1.09 -0.30
C ALA A 89 -4.56 2.56 -0.13
N ILE A 90 -3.67 3.07 -1.00
CA ILE A 90 -3.24 4.47 -1.01
C ILE A 90 -4.44 5.41 -1.26
N GLN A 91 -5.31 5.08 -2.20
CA GLN A 91 -6.54 5.84 -2.47
C GLN A 91 -7.47 5.83 -1.26
N GLY A 92 -7.62 4.69 -0.58
CA GLY A 92 -8.38 4.59 0.67
C GLY A 92 -7.84 5.53 1.74
N LEU A 93 -6.52 5.55 1.94
CA LEU A 93 -5.86 6.46 2.90
C LEU A 93 -6.09 7.93 2.53
N ASN A 94 -5.97 8.30 1.25
CA ASN A 94 -6.24 9.66 0.79
C ASN A 94 -7.69 10.06 1.03
N THR A 95 -8.62 9.14 0.78
CA THR A 95 -10.05 9.36 1.00
C THR A 95 -10.30 9.67 2.48
N VAL A 96 -9.77 8.83 3.38
CA VAL A 96 -9.91 9.04 4.84
C VAL A 96 -9.30 10.38 5.26
N ALA A 97 -8.08 10.69 4.82
CA ALA A 97 -7.41 11.95 5.15
C ALA A 97 -8.26 13.16 4.72
N TYR A 98 -8.80 13.11 3.51
CA TYR A 98 -9.63 14.16 2.95
C TYR A 98 -10.91 14.41 3.80
N TRP A 99 -11.58 13.35 4.23
CA TRP A 99 -12.75 13.46 5.13
C TRP A 99 -12.40 14.08 6.49
N LEU A 100 -11.24 13.73 7.06
CA LEU A 100 -10.78 14.29 8.33
C LEU A 100 -10.52 15.79 8.24
N THR A 101 -10.19 16.31 7.05
CA THR A 101 -9.99 17.75 6.79
C THR A 101 -11.29 18.51 6.48
N GLY A 102 -12.45 17.87 6.59
CA GLY A 102 -13.76 18.50 6.37
C GLY A 102 -14.23 18.51 4.92
N GLY A 103 -13.55 17.78 4.03
CA GLY A 103 -13.97 17.62 2.64
C GLY A 103 -15.20 16.74 2.46
N ASN A 104 -15.87 16.82 1.30
CA ASN A 104 -17.01 15.96 0.93
C ASN A 104 -16.75 15.03 -0.29
N LEU A 105 -17.48 13.90 -0.38
CA LEU A 105 -17.25 12.84 -1.38
C LEU A 105 -17.32 13.34 -2.83
N LEU A 106 -18.22 14.30 -3.10
CA LEU A 106 -18.49 14.82 -4.44
C LEU A 106 -17.32 15.66 -4.95
N GLU A 107 -16.70 16.42 -4.08
CA GLU A 107 -15.47 17.17 -4.39
C GLU A 107 -14.27 16.23 -4.56
N TYR A 108 -14.16 15.18 -3.73
CA TYR A 108 -13.07 14.20 -3.83
C TYR A 108 -13.14 13.35 -5.10
N SER A 109 -14.33 12.92 -5.52
CA SER A 109 -14.49 12.16 -6.77
C SER A 109 -14.10 13.02 -7.98
N SER A 110 -14.43 14.32 -7.97
CA SER A 110 -14.08 15.23 -9.05
C SER A 110 -12.57 15.41 -9.21
N THR A 111 -11.84 15.50 -8.10
CA THR A 111 -10.37 15.59 -8.10
C THR A 111 -9.70 14.26 -8.46
N ASN A 112 -10.23 13.13 -7.98
CA ASN A 112 -9.70 11.82 -8.36
C ASN A 112 -9.92 11.49 -9.83
N ASP A 113 -11.06 11.85 -10.42
CA ASP A 113 -11.31 11.64 -11.86
C ASP A 113 -10.35 12.47 -12.72
N GLU A 114 -10.02 13.70 -12.29
CA GLU A 114 -9.01 14.55 -12.93
C GLU A 114 -7.59 13.96 -12.81
N LEU A 115 -7.22 13.46 -11.62
CA LEU A 115 -5.91 12.81 -11.39
C LEU A 115 -5.76 11.47 -12.12
N LEU A 116 -6.85 10.73 -12.30
CA LEU A 116 -6.87 9.44 -13.02
C LEU A 116 -7.09 9.61 -14.54
N GLY A 117 -7.13 10.85 -15.05
CA GLY A 117 -7.32 11.12 -16.49
C GLY A 117 -8.66 10.61 -17.03
N LYS A 118 -9.65 10.35 -16.16
CA LYS A 118 -10.97 9.88 -16.58
C LYS A 118 -11.77 11.06 -17.09
N ARG A 119 -11.73 11.27 -18.41
CA ARG A 119 -12.60 12.27 -19.07
C ARG A 119 -14.04 12.07 -18.63
N LYS A 120 -14.63 13.13 -18.04
CA LYS A 120 -16.06 13.24 -17.75
C LYS A 120 -16.83 12.77 -18.99
N HIS A 121 -17.56 11.66 -18.89
CA HIS A 121 -18.55 11.32 -19.90
C HIS A 121 -19.62 12.39 -19.82
N SER A 122 -19.58 13.33 -20.75
CA SER A 122 -20.65 14.30 -20.98
C SER A 122 -21.89 13.50 -21.35
N VAL A 123 -22.82 13.37 -20.41
CA VAL A 123 -24.18 12.92 -20.71
C VAL A 123 -24.80 14.05 -21.53
N LYS A 124 -25.13 13.74 -22.79
CA LYS A 124 -25.92 14.59 -23.68
C LYS A 124 -27.36 14.69 -23.20
#